data_AF-A0A024P692-F1
#
_entry.id   AF-A0A024P692-F1
#
_cell.length_a   1.000
_cell.length_b   1.000
_cell.length_c   1.000
_cell.angle_alpha   90.00
_cell.angle_beta   90.00
_cell.angle_gamma   90.00
#
_symmetry.space_group_name_H-M   'P 1'
#
loop_
_entity.id
_entity.type
_entity.pdbx_description
1 polymer ?
#
loop_
_entity_poly.entity_id
_entity_poly.type
_entity_poly.pdbx_seq_one_letter_code
_entity_poly.pdbx_strand_id
1 'polypeptide(L)'
;MDKTIPFTDTSLKSTFSLYEKKFKALADQKRLHILHEITEHGEVCVCDLSEELQLPQSKLSYHLKILVDARLIEKEARGTWSYYTLNHSEINHILSEELCCLFRRD
;
A
#
# COMPACT_ATOMS: atom_id res chain seq x y z
N MET A 1 -11.43 -28.60 -29.91
CA MET A 1 -10.36 -27.88 -30.64
C MET A 1 -9.78 -26.88 -29.68
N ASP A 2 -8.57 -27.19 -29.25
CA ASP A 2 -7.78 -26.47 -28.25
C ASP A 2 -7.55 -25.03 -28.72
N LYS A 3 -8.14 -24.07 -28.01
CA LYS A 3 -7.87 -22.65 -28.22
C LYS A 3 -6.71 -22.30 -27.30
N THR A 4 -5.51 -22.57 -27.75
CA THR A 4 -4.30 -22.06 -27.11
C THR A 4 -4.30 -20.55 -27.27
N ILE A 5 -4.66 -19.83 -26.21
CA ILE A 5 -4.52 -18.37 -26.13
C ILE A 5 -3.01 -18.11 -26.04
N PRO A 6 -2.39 -17.40 -26.99
CA PRO A 6 -0.98 -17.06 -26.89
C PRO A 6 -0.83 -16.00 -25.79
N PHE A 7 -0.59 -16.44 -24.55
CA PHE A 7 -0.27 -15.58 -23.41
C PHE A 7 1.18 -15.13 -23.53
N THR A 8 1.43 -14.15 -24.39
CA THR A 8 2.69 -13.43 -24.41
C THR A 8 2.42 -11.96 -24.13
N ASP A 9 2.56 -11.57 -22.87
CA ASP A 9 3.23 -10.31 -22.59
C ASP A 9 4.04 -10.39 -21.28
N THR A 10 5.34 -10.63 -21.42
CA THR A 10 6.29 -10.54 -20.29
C THR A 10 6.38 -9.11 -19.74
N SER A 11 5.98 -8.09 -20.52
CA SER A 11 5.94 -6.67 -20.14
C SER A 11 4.91 -6.38 -19.04
N LEU A 12 3.77 -7.10 -19.02
CA LEU A 12 2.74 -6.92 -17.99
C LEU A 12 3.03 -7.69 -16.70
N LYS A 13 3.94 -8.68 -16.72
CA LYS A 13 4.22 -9.53 -15.55
C LYS A 13 4.79 -8.73 -14.37
N SER A 14 5.72 -7.82 -14.63
CA SER A 14 6.30 -6.95 -13.60
C SER A 14 5.26 -5.98 -13.05
N THR A 15 4.46 -5.38 -13.94
CA THR A 15 3.36 -4.47 -13.60
C THR A 15 2.32 -5.16 -12.71
N PHE A 16 1.87 -6.36 -13.07
CA PHE A 16 0.93 -7.13 -12.25
C PHE A 16 1.52 -7.54 -10.91
N SER A 17 2.79 -7.89 -10.85
CA SER A 17 3.44 -8.20 -9.57
C SER A 17 3.50 -6.98 -8.63
N LEU A 18 3.73 -5.78 -9.19
CA LEU A 18 3.68 -4.53 -8.42
C LEU A 18 2.28 -4.26 -7.88
N TYR A 19 1.25 -4.35 -8.73
CA TYR A 19 -0.14 -4.18 -8.32
C TYR A 19 -0.59 -5.26 -7.32
N GLU A 20 -0.23 -6.52 -7.54
CA GLU A 20 -0.52 -7.61 -6.61
C GLU A 20 0.05 -7.32 -5.22
N LYS A 21 1.29 -6.83 -5.12
CA LYS A 21 1.90 -6.46 -3.84
C LYS A 21 1.12 -5.34 -3.15
N LYS A 22 0.75 -4.30 -3.90
CA LYS A 22 -0.03 -3.16 -3.39
C LYS A 22 -1.42 -3.57 -2.94
N PHE A 23 -2.14 -4.35 -3.75
CA PHE A 23 -3.48 -4.83 -3.40
C PHE A 23 -3.46 -5.79 -2.21
N LYS A 24 -2.47 -6.67 -2.12
CA LYS A 24 -2.26 -7.49 -0.91
C LYS A 24 -1.97 -6.66 0.33
N ALA A 25 -1.32 -5.49 0.17
CA ALA A 25 -1.12 -4.55 1.26
C ALA A 25 -2.43 -3.85 1.68
N LEU A 26 -3.29 -3.51 0.73
CA LEU A 26 -4.58 -2.86 0.96
C LEU A 26 -5.70 -3.81 1.42
N ALA A 27 -5.61 -5.11 1.12
CA ALA A 27 -6.62 -6.11 1.45
C ALA A 27 -6.58 -6.53 2.95
N ASP A 28 -6.59 -5.57 3.87
CA ASP A 28 -6.65 -5.77 5.31
C ASP A 28 -7.17 -4.53 6.01
N GLN A 29 -8.18 -4.71 6.86
CA GLN A 29 -8.90 -3.62 7.51
C GLN A 29 -7.98 -2.77 8.40
N LYS A 30 -7.03 -3.38 9.11
CA LYS A 30 -6.13 -2.65 10.01
C LYS A 30 -5.17 -1.75 9.24
N ARG A 31 -4.63 -2.22 8.12
CA ARG A 31 -3.79 -1.42 7.22
C ARG A 31 -4.57 -0.27 6.58
N LEU A 32 -5.83 -0.49 6.19
CA LEU A 32 -6.69 0.59 5.70
C LEU A 32 -6.92 1.67 6.77
N HIS A 33 -7.13 1.27 8.03
CA HIS A 33 -7.27 2.20 9.14
C HIS A 33 -5.99 3.00 9.39
N ILE A 34 -4.82 2.34 9.39
CA ILE A 34 -3.52 3.03 9.51
C ILE A 34 -3.33 4.07 8.40
N LEU A 35 -3.67 3.73 7.15
CA LEU A 35 -3.58 4.66 6.03
C LEU A 35 -4.52 5.86 6.20
N HIS A 36 -5.72 5.65 6.74
CA HIS A 36 -6.66 6.72 7.04
C HIS A 36 -6.09 7.67 8.10
N GLU A 37 -5.58 7.17 9.22
CA GLU A 37 -4.95 8.00 10.26
C GLU A 37 -3.79 8.83 9.72
N ILE A 38 -2.92 8.23 8.90
CA ILE A 38 -1.82 8.97 8.26
C ILE A 38 -2.35 10.06 7.31
N THR A 39 -3.50 9.82 6.66
CA THR A 39 -4.13 10.81 5.78
C THR A 39 -4.65 12.01 6.57
N GLU A 40 -5.38 11.77 7.66
CA GLU A 40 -6.01 12.82 8.46
C GLU A 40 -4.98 13.72 9.14
N HIS A 41 -3.86 13.15 9.58
CA HIS A 41 -2.82 13.87 10.31
C HIS A 41 -1.65 14.33 9.43
N GLY A 42 -1.55 13.83 8.20
CA GLY A 42 -0.44 14.09 7.25
C GLY A 42 0.85 13.33 7.59
N GLU A 43 1.23 13.32 8.86
CA GLU A 43 2.37 12.57 9.40
C GLU A 43 2.01 12.03 10.79
N VAL A 44 2.36 10.77 11.08
CA VAL A 44 2.05 10.15 12.38
C VAL A 44 3.25 9.41 12.95
N CYS A 45 3.48 9.54 14.24
CA CYS A 45 4.48 8.74 14.96
C CYS A 45 3.95 7.33 15.25
N VAL A 46 4.85 6.35 15.32
CA VAL A 46 4.50 4.98 15.71
C VAL A 46 3.79 4.89 17.06
N CYS A 47 4.09 5.79 18.00
CA CYS A 47 3.45 5.80 19.32
C CYS A 47 2.00 6.21 19.24
N ASP A 48 1.72 7.32 18.57
CA ASP A 48 0.36 7.85 18.41
C ASP A 48 -0.55 6.80 17.74
N LEU A 49 -0.05 6.13 16.69
CA LEU A 49 -0.77 5.02 16.04
C LEU A 49 -1.01 3.82 16.97
N SER A 50 -0.05 3.51 17.85
CA SER A 50 -0.18 2.36 18.76
C SER A 50 -1.26 2.60 19.81
N GLU A 51 -1.36 3.84 20.29
CA GLU A 51 -2.37 4.28 21.25
C GLU A 51 -3.76 4.33 20.62
N GLU A 52 -3.88 4.99 19.47
CA GLU A 52 -5.16 5.15 18.75
C GLU A 52 -5.76 3.79 18.33
N LEU A 53 -4.94 2.93 17.73
CA LEU A 53 -5.42 1.65 17.19
C LEU A 53 -5.54 0.53 18.23
N GLN A 54 -5.12 0.78 19.48
CA GLN A 54 -5.03 -0.19 20.57
C GLN A 54 -4.34 -1.49 20.14
N LEU A 55 -3.30 -1.38 19.30
CA LEU A 55 -2.54 -2.50 18.78
C LEU A 55 -1.22 -2.64 19.55
N PRO A 56 -0.78 -3.88 19.86
CA PRO A 56 0.58 -4.11 20.31
C PRO A 56 1.59 -3.59 19.29
N GLN A 57 2.66 -2.94 19.76
CA GLN A 57 3.71 -2.35 18.93
C GLN A 57 4.30 -3.36 17.91
N SER A 58 4.41 -4.64 18.27
CA SER A 58 4.89 -5.70 17.38
C SER A 58 3.97 -5.95 16.19
N LYS A 59 2.64 -5.92 16.40
CA LYS A 59 1.65 -6.05 15.34
C LYS A 59 1.59 -4.79 14.48
N LEU A 60 1.63 -3.61 15.10
CA LEU A 60 1.66 -2.35 14.36
C LEU A 60 2.90 -2.26 13.45
N SER A 61 4.07 -2.61 13.97
CA SER A 61 5.33 -2.63 13.20
C SER A 61 5.26 -3.59 12.01
N TYR A 62 4.57 -4.73 12.16
CA TYR A 62 4.32 -5.65 11.06
C TYR A 62 3.48 -5.03 9.94
N HIS A 63 2.36 -4.38 10.28
CA HIS A 63 1.51 -3.71 9.30
C HIS A 63 2.24 -2.56 8.61
N LEU A 64 2.95 -1.71 9.37
CA LEU A 64 3.75 -0.60 8.84
C LEU A 64 4.84 -1.10 7.89
N LYS A 65 5.54 -2.19 8.23
CA LYS A 65 6.53 -2.79 7.35
C LYS A 65 5.92 -3.21 6.00
N ILE A 66 4.75 -3.83 5.99
CA ILE A 66 4.10 -4.23 4.74
C ILE A 66 3.71 -3.03 3.88
N LEU A 67 3.20 -1.96 4.51
CA LEU A 67 2.84 -0.73 3.82
C LEU A 67 4.07 -0.03 3.23
N VAL A 68 5.19 0.03 3.96
CA VAL A 68 6.48 0.55 3.47
C VAL A 68 7.01 -0.31 2.32
N ASP A 69 7.00 -1.65 2.48
CA ASP A 69 7.49 -2.57 1.46
C ASP A 69 6.64 -2.46 0.16
N ALA A 70 5.34 -2.16 0.29
CA ALA A 70 4.44 -1.90 -0.82
C ALA A 70 4.52 -0.46 -1.38
N ARG A 71 5.38 0.39 -0.81
CA ARG A 71 5.57 1.81 -1.16
C ARG A 71 4.32 2.68 -0.99
N LEU A 72 3.39 2.28 -0.13
CA LEU A 72 2.17 3.05 0.14
C LEU A 72 2.41 4.16 1.16
N ILE A 73 3.40 3.96 2.05
CA ILE A 73 3.84 4.94 3.04
C ILE A 73 5.36 5.05 3.01
N GLU A 74 5.85 6.20 3.45
CA GLU A 74 7.26 6.45 3.67
C GLU A 74 7.55 6.48 5.16
N LYS A 75 8.81 6.18 5.51
CA LYS A 75 9.27 6.15 6.90
C LYS A 75 10.44 7.09 7.05
N GLU A 76 10.34 8.02 8.00
CA GLU A 76 11.43 8.88 8.42
C GLU A 76 11.81 8.59 9.87
N ALA A 77 13.11 8.41 10.13
CA ALA A 77 13.62 8.26 11.49
C ALA A 77 14.07 9.62 12.03
N ARG A 78 13.45 10.07 13.11
CA ARG A 78 13.80 11.32 13.81
C ARG A 78 14.16 11.01 15.25
N GLY A 79 15.46 10.88 15.50
CA GLY A 79 15.99 10.44 16.79
C GLY A 79 15.59 9.00 17.10
N THR A 80 14.91 8.79 18.23
CA THR A 80 14.39 7.47 18.65
C THR A 80 13.07 7.10 17.99
N TRP A 81 12.40 8.05 17.35
CA TRP A 81 11.04 7.89 16.85
C TRP A 81 11.03 7.68 15.34
N SER A 82 10.03 6.93 14.87
CA SER A 82 9.75 6.75 13.44
C SER A 82 8.43 7.41 13.11
N TYR A 83 8.46 8.27 12.10
CA TYR A 83 7.32 8.96 11.55
C TYR A 83 6.97 8.36 10.20
N TYR A 84 5.67 8.34 9.89
CA TYR A 84 5.15 7.78 8.66
C TYR A 84 4.26 8.80 7.94
N THR A 85 4.44 8.89 6.64
CA THR A 85 3.68 9.75 5.74
C THR A 85 3.14 8.93 4.57
N LEU A 86 2.05 9.40 3.96
CA LEU A 86 1.52 8.77 2.76
C LEU A 86 2.45 9.02 1.56
N ASN A 87 2.66 7.97 0.75
CA ASN A 87 3.20 8.16 -0.59
C ASN A 87 2.05 8.55 -1.53
N HIS A 88 1.76 9.84 -1.62
CA HIS A 88 0.65 10.36 -2.43
C HIS A 88 0.78 9.98 -3.92
N SER A 89 1.99 9.91 -4.47
CA SER A 89 2.20 9.49 -5.86
C SER A 89 1.71 8.07 -6.10
N GLU A 90 2.10 7.14 -5.22
CA GLU A 90 1.75 5.73 -5.35
C GLU A 90 0.26 5.47 -5.07
N ILE A 91 -0.33 6.18 -4.10
CA ILE A 91 -1.77 6.12 -3.83
C ILE A 91 -2.57 6.63 -5.03
N ASN A 92 -2.20 7.78 -5.57
CA ASN A 92 -2.88 8.35 -6.74
C ASN A 92 -2.77 7.42 -7.95
N HIS A 93 -1.63 6.75 -8.14
CA HIS A 93 -1.48 5.77 -9.22
C HIS A 93 -2.35 4.51 -9.04
N ILE A 94 -2.65 4.12 -7.80
CA ILE A 94 -3.57 3.00 -7.52
C ILE A 94 -5.04 3.40 -7.71
N LEU A 95 -5.37 4.67 -7.44
CA LEU A 95 -6.73 5.18 -7.53
C LEU A 95 -7.03 5.89 -8.86
N SER A 96 -6.08 5.92 -9.79
CA SER A 96 -6.22 6.61 -11.07
C SER A 96 -7.03 5.82 -12.09
N GLU A 97 -7.53 6.53 -13.10
CA GLU A 97 -8.19 5.95 -14.26
C GLU A 97 -7.26 5.04 -15.11
N GLU A 98 -5.94 5.09 -14.91
CA GLU A 98 -5.00 4.19 -15.61
C GLU A 98 -5.26 2.72 -15.28
N LEU A 99 -5.70 2.43 -14.04
CA LEU A 99 -6.19 1.10 -13.66
C LEU A 99 -7.53 0.77 -14.31
N CYS A 100 -8.38 1.77 -14.57
CA CYS A 100 -9.63 1.56 -15.31
C CYS A 100 -9.36 1.10 -16.74
N CYS A 101 -8.38 1.65 -17.45
CA CYS A 101 -8.01 1.19 -18.80
C CYS A 101 -7.51 -0.26 -18.84
N LEU A 102 -7.01 -0.78 -17.70
CA LEU A 102 -6.52 -2.14 -17.59
C LEU A 102 -7.65 -3.17 -17.36
N PHE A 103 -8.76 -2.74 -16.77
CA PHE A 103 -9.90 -3.61 -16.41
C PHE A 103 -11.23 -3.28 -17.12
N ARG A 104 -11.30 -2.13 -17.81
CA ARG A 104 -12.40 -1.72 -18.69
C ARG A 104 -11.79 -1.42 -20.07
N ARG A 105 -12.17 -2.24 -21.05
CA ARG A 105 -12.08 -1.85 -22.46
C ARG A 105 -13.44 -1.24 -22.80
N ASP A 106 -13.44 0.00 -23.26
CA ASP A 106 -14.57 0.55 -24.01
C ASP A 106 -14.78 -0.24 -25.31
#